data_AF-A0A945WX58-F1
#
_entry.id   AF-A0A945WX58-F1
#
_cell.length_a   1.000
_cell.length_b   1.000
_cell.length_c   1.000
_cell.angle_alpha   90.00
_cell.angle_beta   90.00
_cell.angle_gamma   90.00
#
_symmetry.space_group_name_H-M   'P 1'
#
loop_
_entity.id
_entity.type
_entity.pdbx_description
1 polymer ?
#
loop_
_entity_poly.entity_id
_entity_poly.type
_entity_poly.pdbx_seq_one_letter_code
_entity_poly.pdbx_strand_id
1 'polypeptide(L)'
;MALIFFVSVIFIINNIYNTPNGYTLYQDLLGARGIPGIFAPISILVQLIAGFTLIIGYKIKITAYVLSIYSLVWALIYFLNALGGQPLLLMSLQYLAISGGLLYMALNPDTGYSIDSCKKNK
;
A
#
# COMPACT_ATOMS: atom_id res chain seq x y z
N MET A 1 0.70 -9.01 -6.54
CA MET A 1 0.49 -7.59 -6.17
C MET A 1 -0.02 -7.41 -4.75
N ALA A 2 -1.11 -8.08 -4.34
CA ALA A 2 -1.64 -7.98 -2.97
C ALA A 2 -0.67 -8.38 -1.85
N LEU A 3 0.15 -9.41 -2.08
CA LEU A 3 1.13 -9.91 -1.10
C LEU A 3 2.16 -8.85 -0.69
N ILE A 4 2.49 -7.90 -1.56
CA ILE A 4 3.52 -6.87 -1.29
C ILE A 4 3.04 -5.92 -0.18
N PHE A 5 1.76 -5.57 -0.15
CA PHE A 5 1.18 -4.71 0.89
C PHE A 5 1.10 -5.42 2.24
N PHE A 6 0.79 -6.71 2.23
CA PHE A 6 0.74 -7.51 3.45
C PHE A 6 2.13 -7.70 4.06
N VAL A 7 3.13 -8.00 3.21
CA VAL A 7 4.54 -8.07 3.62
C VAL A 7 5.02 -6.73 4.21
N SER A 8 4.65 -5.60 3.59
CA SER A 8 4.94 -4.26 4.12
C SER A 8 4.35 -4.06 5.52
N VAL A 9 3.08 -4.43 5.75
CA VAL A 9 2.45 -4.28 7.07
C VAL A 9 3.06 -5.19 8.13
N ILE A 10 3.38 -6.44 7.77
CA ILE A 10 4.09 -7.34 8.68
C ILE A 10 5.42 -6.73 9.07
N PHE A 11 6.16 -6.14 8.13
CA PHE A 11 7.45 -5.53 8.42
C PHE A 11 7.34 -4.31 9.36
N ILE A 12 6.30 -3.48 9.18
CA ILE A 12 6.03 -2.34 10.07
C ILE A 12 5.67 -2.84 11.49
N ILE A 13 4.76 -3.81 11.59
CA ILE A 13 4.37 -4.41 12.88
C ILE A 13 5.59 -5.05 13.55
N ASN A 14 6.39 -5.80 12.80
CA ASN A 14 7.60 -6.45 13.29
C ASN A 14 8.64 -5.42 13.79
N ASN A 15 8.80 -4.28 13.12
CA ASN A 15 9.68 -3.20 13.58
C ASN A 15 9.18 -2.59 14.90
N ILE A 16 7.86 -2.42 15.06
CA ILE A 16 7.26 -1.91 16.30
C ILE A 16 7.48 -2.88 17.46
N TYR A 17 7.31 -4.19 17.23
CA TYR A 17 7.45 -5.20 18.28
C TYR A 17 8.91 -5.49 18.68
N ASN A 18 9.85 -5.49 17.72
CA ASN A 18 11.24 -5.87 18.00
C ASN A 18 12.16 -4.70 18.36
N THR A 19 11.69 -3.46 18.23
CA THR A 19 12.53 -2.26 18.49
C THR A 19 11.95 -1.46 19.65
N PRO A 20 12.75 -1.11 20.68
CA PRO A 20 12.35 -0.13 21.67
C PRO A 20 11.99 1.18 20.97
N ASN A 21 10.80 1.71 21.20
CA ASN A 21 10.27 2.91 20.53
C ASN A 21 10.08 2.79 19.00
N GLY A 22 9.89 1.58 18.46
CA GLY A 22 9.72 1.38 17.00
C GLY A 22 8.58 2.20 16.36
N TYR A 23 7.53 2.54 17.14
CA TYR A 23 6.44 3.42 16.66
C TYR A 23 6.90 4.88 16.47
N THR A 24 7.64 5.46 17.41
CA THR A 24 8.15 6.83 17.25
C THR A 24 9.18 6.90 16.14
N LEU A 25 10.00 5.86 15.99
CA LEU A 25 10.94 5.72 14.89
C LEU A 25 10.22 5.70 13.52
N TYR A 26 9.08 5.03 13.43
CA TYR A 26 8.23 5.05 12.24
C TYR A 26 7.60 6.43 11.99
N GLN A 27 7.18 7.14 13.04
CA GLN A 27 6.69 8.52 12.93
C GLN A 27 7.78 9.48 12.46
N ASP A 28 9.01 9.34 12.96
CA ASP A 28 10.16 10.16 12.57
C ASP A 28 10.58 9.90 11.12
N LEU A 29 10.51 8.64 10.65
CA LEU A 29 10.75 8.30 9.24
C LEU A 29 9.72 8.95 8.29
N LEU A 30 8.48 9.10 8.73
CA LEU A 30 7.43 9.81 7.98
C LEU A 30 7.67 11.32 8.03
N GLY A 31 8.02 11.85 9.21
CA GLY A 31 8.37 13.26 9.41
C GLY A 31 9.54 13.70 8.53
N ALA A 32 10.58 12.86 8.41
CA ALA A 32 11.73 13.09 7.54
C ALA A 32 11.37 13.16 6.04
N ARG A 33 10.19 12.67 5.65
CA ARG A 33 9.65 12.71 4.28
C ARG A 33 8.56 13.77 4.09
N GLY A 34 8.37 14.64 5.08
CA GLY A 34 7.35 15.69 5.07
C GLY A 34 5.92 15.17 5.31
N ILE A 35 5.77 13.94 5.78
CA ILE A 35 4.46 13.33 6.04
C ILE A 35 4.10 13.52 7.53
N PRO A 36 2.92 14.08 7.85
CA PRO A 36 2.46 14.18 9.24
C PRO A 36 2.39 12.81 9.93
N GLY A 37 2.84 12.71 11.18
CA GLY A 37 2.88 11.45 11.93
C GLY A 37 1.53 10.72 12.09
N ILE A 38 0.41 11.41 11.85
CA ILE A 38 -0.94 10.80 11.83
C ILE A 38 -1.15 9.83 10.66
N PHE A 39 -0.33 9.93 9.60
CA PHE A 39 -0.37 8.98 8.50
C PHE A 39 0.17 7.60 8.87
N ALA A 40 0.99 7.48 9.93
CA ALA A 40 1.49 6.18 10.41
C ALA A 40 0.35 5.18 10.69
N PRO A 41 -0.59 5.47 11.61
CA PRO A 41 -1.68 4.55 11.91
C PRO A 41 -2.62 4.35 10.72
N ILE A 42 -2.85 5.39 9.92
CA ILE A 42 -3.72 5.32 8.73
C ILE A 42 -3.13 4.37 7.69
N SER A 43 -1.84 4.50 7.39
CA SER A 43 -1.14 3.61 6.45
C SER A 43 -1.15 2.15 6.90
N ILE A 44 -0.98 1.91 8.20
CA ILE A 44 -1.04 0.55 8.79
C ILE A 44 -2.45 -0.02 8.63
N LEU A 45 -3.50 0.73 9.01
CA LEU A 45 -4.89 0.29 8.89
C LEU A 45 -5.27 0.00 7.44
N VAL A 46 -4.91 0.90 6.51
CA VAL A 46 -5.21 0.73 5.08
C VAL A 46 -4.51 -0.52 4.54
N GLN A 47 -3.21 -0.68 4.77
CA GLN A 47 -2.46 -1.85 4.28
C GLN A 47 -2.96 -3.16 4.90
N LEU A 48 -3.35 -3.16 6.18
CA LEU A 48 -3.82 -4.36 6.87
C LEU A 48 -5.22 -4.76 6.37
N ILE A 49 -6.19 -3.83 6.42
CA ILE A 49 -7.57 -4.10 6.02
C ILE A 49 -7.63 -4.43 4.53
N ALA A 50 -7.01 -3.59 3.70
CA ALA A 50 -7.12 -3.74 2.27
C ALA A 50 -6.20 -4.85 1.73
N GLY A 51 -5.03 -5.09 2.33
CA GLY A 51 -4.22 -6.28 2.06
C GLY A 51 -4.97 -7.59 2.39
N PHE A 52 -5.62 -7.65 3.56
CA PHE A 52 -6.42 -8.80 3.99
C PHE A 52 -7.63 -9.04 3.09
N THR A 53 -8.36 -7.96 2.75
CA THR A 53 -9.55 -8.02 1.89
C THR A 53 -9.20 -8.50 0.48
N LEU A 54 -8.03 -8.12 -0.04
CA LEU A 54 -7.56 -8.55 -1.37
C LEU A 54 -7.11 -10.02 -1.36
N ILE A 55 -6.52 -10.52 -0.26
CA ILE A 55 -6.17 -11.95 -0.09
C ILE A 55 -7.43 -12.82 -0.03
N ILE A 56 -8.44 -12.39 0.74
CA ILE A 56 -9.73 -13.10 0.82
C ILE A 56 -10.47 -13.06 -0.52
N GLY A 57 -10.11 -12.14 -1.42
CA GLY A 57 -10.77 -11.99 -2.71
C GLY A 57 -12.20 -11.45 -2.58
N TYR A 58 -12.52 -10.80 -1.46
CA TYR A 58 -13.80 -10.15 -1.22
C TYR A 58 -13.75 -8.72 -1.76
N LYS A 59 -14.65 -8.33 -2.69
CA LYS A 59 -14.68 -6.97 -3.27
C LYS A 59 -13.34 -6.49 -3.84
N ILE A 60 -12.63 -7.35 -4.58
CA ILE A 60 -11.30 -7.06 -5.16
C ILE A 60 -11.27 -5.74 -5.93
N LYS A 61 -12.34 -5.42 -6.67
CA LYS A 61 -12.45 -4.17 -7.44
C LYS A 61 -12.29 -2.91 -6.57
N ILE A 62 -12.99 -2.85 -5.44
CA ILE A 62 -12.96 -1.69 -4.54
C ILE A 62 -11.60 -1.63 -3.83
N THR A 63 -11.13 -2.77 -3.35
CA THR A 63 -9.86 -2.89 -2.64
C THR A 63 -8.66 -2.51 -3.52
N ALA A 64 -8.64 -2.96 -4.78
CA ALA A 64 -7.61 -2.61 -5.74
C ALA A 64 -7.63 -1.11 -6.08
N TYR A 65 -8.81 -0.49 -6.13
CA TYR A 65 -8.94 0.96 -6.35
C TYR A 65 -8.39 1.76 -5.16
N VAL A 66 -8.73 1.37 -3.93
CA VAL A 66 -8.21 1.99 -2.71
C VAL A 66 -6.68 1.85 -2.62
N LEU A 67 -6.14 0.65 -2.87
CA LEU A 67 -4.69 0.43 -2.89
C LEU A 67 -4.00 1.21 -4.02
N SER A 68 -4.63 1.33 -5.18
CA SER A 68 -4.08 2.07 -6.30
C SER A 68 -3.92 3.56 -5.97
N ILE A 69 -4.96 4.18 -5.40
CA ILE A 69 -4.91 5.57 -4.95
C ILE A 69 -3.84 5.73 -3.88
N TYR A 70 -3.80 4.81 -2.91
CA TYR A 70 -2.79 4.81 -1.86
C TYR A 70 -1.36 4.78 -2.44
N SER A 71 -1.08 3.87 -3.37
CA SER A 71 0.22 3.78 -4.05
C SER A 71 0.53 5.03 -4.88
N LEU A 72 -0.47 5.66 -5.49
CA LEU A 72 -0.30 6.89 -6.27
C LEU A 72 0.11 8.06 -5.36
N VAL A 73 -0.53 8.20 -4.19
CA VAL A 73 -0.16 9.21 -3.19
C VAL A 73 1.29 9.03 -2.74
N TRP A 74 1.72 7.79 -2.47
CA TRP A 74 3.12 7.51 -2.13
C TRP A 74 4.09 7.80 -3.27
N ALA A 75 3.73 7.47 -4.51
CA ALA A 75 4.54 7.82 -5.68
C ALA A 75 4.77 9.35 -5.75
N LEU A 76 3.71 10.14 -5.57
CA LEU A 76 3.81 11.61 -5.58
C LEU A 76 4.69 12.14 -4.44
N ILE A 77 4.53 11.61 -3.22
CA ILE A 77 5.36 12.05 -2.08
C ILE A 77 6.84 11.75 -2.35
N TYR A 78 7.16 10.55 -2.84
CA TYR A 78 8.54 10.19 -3.18
C TYR A 78 9.08 11.01 -4.35
N PHE A 79 8.25 11.37 -5.32
CA PHE A 79 8.63 12.24 -6.42
C PHE A 79 8.98 13.65 -5.95
N LEU A 80 8.16 14.24 -5.08
CA LEU A 80 8.42 15.57 -4.50
C LEU A 80 9.71 15.57 -3.65
N ASN A 81 9.93 14.53 -2.84
CA ASN A 81 11.18 14.39 -2.07
C ASN A 81 12.40 14.15 -2.99
N ALA A 82 12.22 13.47 -4.13
CA ALA A 82 13.27 13.29 -5.12
C ALA A 82 13.66 14.61 -5.81
N LEU A 83 12.70 15.49 -6.10
CA LEU A 83 12.97 16.85 -6.57
C LEU A 83 13.74 17.68 -5.52
N GLY A 84 13.53 17.38 -4.23
CA GLY A 84 14.30 17.94 -3.11
C GLY A 84 15.71 17.38 -2.93
N GLY A 85 16.20 16.55 -3.86
CA GLY A 85 17.57 16.02 -3.85
C GLY A 85 17.76 14.67 -3.13
N GLN A 86 16.68 14.03 -2.66
CA GLN A 86 16.77 12.71 -2.04
C GLN A 86 16.79 11.59 -3.12
N PRO A 87 17.52 10.48 -2.93
CA PRO A 87 17.60 9.38 -3.90
C PRO A 87 16.35 8.47 -3.87
N LEU A 88 15.15 9.06 -3.94
CA LEU A 88 13.85 8.39 -3.83
C LEU A 88 13.12 8.21 -5.17
N LEU A 89 13.71 8.67 -6.27
CA LEU A 89 13.12 8.59 -7.61
C LEU A 89 12.76 7.15 -7.98
N LEU A 90 13.65 6.19 -7.68
CA LEU A 90 13.40 4.78 -7.95
C LEU A 90 12.20 4.24 -7.17
N MET A 91 12.07 4.62 -5.89
CA MET A 91 10.89 4.24 -5.09
C MET A 91 9.62 4.86 -5.66
N SER A 92 9.64 6.13 -6.06
CA SER A 92 8.50 6.78 -6.73
C SER A 92 8.02 5.98 -7.94
N LEU A 93 8.93 5.59 -8.84
CA LEU A 93 8.58 4.80 -10.03
C LEU A 93 8.03 3.42 -9.67
N GLN A 94 8.57 2.76 -8.65
CA GLN A 94 8.03 1.48 -8.16
C GLN A 94 6.58 1.63 -7.69
N TYR A 95 6.28 2.66 -6.89
CA TYR A 95 4.91 2.91 -6.44
C TYR A 95 3.96 3.29 -7.58
N LEU A 96 4.46 4.01 -8.60
CA LEU A 96 3.71 4.29 -9.83
C LEU A 96 3.37 3.01 -10.61
N ALA A 97 4.36 2.13 -10.79
CA ALA A 97 4.16 0.84 -11.47
C ALA A 97 3.16 -0.06 -10.70
N ILE A 98 3.26 -0.10 -9.38
CA ILE A 98 2.31 -0.81 -8.51
C ILE A 98 0.90 -0.24 -8.66
N SER A 99 0.75 1.09 -8.65
CA SER A 99 -0.55 1.75 -8.85
C SER A 99 -1.18 1.39 -10.19
N GLY A 100 -0.38 1.38 -11.27
CA GLY A 100 -0.83 0.97 -12.61
C GLY A 100 -1.27 -0.50 -12.66
N GLY A 101 -0.50 -1.41 -12.05
CA GLY A 101 -0.87 -2.83 -11.96
C GLY A 101 -2.16 -3.07 -11.16
N LEU A 102 -2.39 -2.29 -10.10
CA LEU A 102 -3.61 -2.34 -9.30
C LEU A 102 -4.83 -1.76 -10.03
N LEU A 103 -4.68 -0.67 -10.80
CA LEU A 103 -5.74 -0.15 -11.67
C LEU A 103 -6.16 -1.18 -12.71
N TYR A 104 -5.18 -1.83 -13.34
CA TYR A 104 -5.44 -2.90 -14.29
C TYR A 104 -6.24 -4.05 -13.66
N MET A 105 -5.89 -4.45 -12.43
CA MET A 105 -6.62 -5.46 -11.66
C MET A 105 -8.03 -4.99 -11.25
N ALA A 106 -8.21 -3.71 -10.93
CA ALA A 106 -9.52 -3.13 -10.62
C ALA A 106 -10.45 -3.10 -11.84
N LEU A 107 -9.89 -2.90 -13.04
CA LEU A 107 -10.65 -2.91 -14.30
C LEU A 107 -10.96 -4.32 -14.80
N ASN A 108 -10.14 -5.32 -14.45
CA ASN A 108 -10.30 -6.72 -14.85
C ASN A 108 -10.51 -7.67 -13.64
N PRO A 109 -11.62 -7.56 -12.90
CA PRO A 109 -11.86 -8.36 -11.70
C PRO A 109 -12.01 -9.86 -11.96
N ASP A 110 -12.26 -10.27 -13.22
CA ASP A 110 -12.47 -11.67 -13.64
C ASP A 110 -11.15 -12.46 -13.87
N THR A 111 -9.99 -11.89 -13.56
CA THR A 111 -8.69 -12.57 -13.72
C THR A 111 -8.29 -13.36 -12.47
N GLY A 112 -8.96 -14.50 -12.22
CA GLY A 112 -8.49 -15.55 -11.29
C GLY A 112 -9.52 -16.08 -10.29
N TYR A 113 -9.12 -17.09 -9.49
CA TYR A 113 -9.87 -17.75 -8.40
C TYR A 113 -10.29 -16.74 -7.30
N SER A 114 -11.24 -15.89 -7.63
CA SER A 114 -11.81 -14.89 -6.75
C SER A 114 -13.20 -15.35 -6.36
N ILE A 115 -13.50 -15.33 -5.06
CA ILE A 115 -14.81 -15.74 -4.52
C ILE A 115 -15.94 -14.89 -5.14
N ASP A 116 -15.62 -13.67 -5.57
CA ASP A 116 -16.50 -12.75 -6.30
C ASP A 116 -16.89 -13.26 -7.71
N SER A 117 -15.96 -13.82 -8.50
CA SER A 117 -16.27 -14.42 -9.82
C SER A 117 -17.08 -15.71 -9.69
N CYS A 118 -16.92 -16.45 -8.58
CA CYS A 118 -17.71 -17.65 -8.32
C CYS A 118 -19.20 -17.34 -8.10
N LYS A 119 -19.55 -16.11 -7.68
CA LYS A 119 -20.94 -15.70 -7.45
C LYS A 119 -21.65 -15.20 -8.70
N LYS A 120 -20.92 -14.87 -9.76
CA LYS A 120 -21.47 -14.40 -11.04
C LYS A 120 -21.76 -15.56 -12.02
N ASN A 121 -21.32 -16.78 -11.67
CA ASN A 121 -21.47 -17.99 -12.48
C ASN A 121 -22.48 -18.99 -11.85
N LYS A 122 -23.51 -18.46 -11.20
CA LYS A 122 -24.73 -19.15 -10.75
C LYS A 122 -25.92 -18.29 -11.16
#